data_AF-A0A1G1GEX8-F1
#
_entry.id   AF-A0A1G1GEX8-F1
#
_cell.length_a   1.000
_cell.length_b   1.000
_cell.length_c   1.000
_cell.angle_alpha   90.00
_cell.angle_beta   90.00
_cell.angle_gamma   90.00
#
_symmetry.space_group_name_H-M   'P 1'
#
loop_
_entity.id
_entity.type
_entity.pdbx_description
1 polymer ?
#
loop_
_entity_poly.entity_id
_entity_poly.type
_entity_poly.pdbx_seq_one_letter_code
_entity_poly.pdbx_strand_id
1 'polypeptide(L)'
;MQKNIADIVSEICEARVTGILSLSLKNDSALFKIFFRNGAIYLITHSTCKDRECLMKMSEHQFLTGLFMPGAQVDTHQNGSSIPSDEVILILRKANKTIEWSGQWDGRVRAPGKDGISTTIVDSGIIAQLEEELVNVAGPVGPMVLAQAYDSCGLKPGQSITRTEFQRLVLAISGKLPDEQKIPFLKKFN
;
A
#
# COMPACT_ATOMS: atom_id res chain seq x y z
N MET A 1 0.62 2.34 -18.02
CA MET A 1 0.76 3.59 -18.81
C MET A 1 2.15 4.16 -18.59
N GLN A 2 2.76 4.89 -19.52
CA GLN A 2 4.04 5.57 -19.21
C GLN A 2 3.80 6.87 -18.45
N LYS A 3 4.59 7.12 -17.41
CA LYS A 3 4.51 8.36 -16.62
C LYS A 3 5.88 8.82 -16.14
N ASN A 4 6.07 10.13 -16.05
CA ASN A 4 7.32 10.71 -15.56
C ASN A 4 7.42 10.52 -14.03
N ILE A 5 8.59 10.13 -13.55
CA ILE A 5 8.83 9.90 -12.11
C ILE A 5 8.61 11.19 -11.32
N ALA A 6 9.06 12.34 -11.84
CA ALA A 6 8.92 13.62 -11.16
C ALA A 6 7.45 14.04 -11.01
N ASP A 7 6.61 13.74 -12.00
CA ASP A 7 5.18 14.03 -11.95
C ASP A 7 4.49 13.13 -10.92
N ILE A 8 4.82 11.83 -10.89
CA ILE A 8 4.32 10.91 -9.86
C ILE A 8 4.68 11.41 -8.45
N VAL A 9 5.95 11.78 -8.24
CA VAL A 9 6.42 12.27 -6.94
C VAL A 9 5.74 13.59 -6.58
N SER A 10 5.59 14.52 -7.54
CA SER A 10 4.88 15.79 -7.32
C SER A 10 3.43 15.54 -6.90
N GLU A 11 2.72 14.66 -7.59
CA GLU A 11 1.33 14.30 -7.25
C GLU A 11 1.20 13.71 -5.85
N ILE A 12 2.13 12.83 -5.43
CA ILE A 12 2.12 12.24 -4.09
C ILE A 12 2.38 13.32 -3.02
N CYS A 13 3.32 14.23 -3.28
CA CYS A 13 3.62 15.36 -2.40
C CYS A 13 2.42 16.30 -2.26
N GLU A 14 1.80 16.69 -3.37
CA GLU A 14 0.62 17.56 -3.41
C GLU A 14 -0.59 16.93 -2.74
N ALA A 15 -0.79 15.63 -2.94
CA ALA A 15 -1.83 14.85 -2.29
C ALA A 15 -1.60 14.64 -0.78
N ARG A 16 -0.41 15.01 -0.27
CA ARG A 16 0.00 14.89 1.14
C ARG A 16 -0.08 13.48 1.69
N VAL A 17 0.33 12.50 0.89
CA VAL A 17 0.15 11.10 1.27
C VAL A 17 1.39 10.53 1.91
N THR A 18 1.15 9.65 2.87
CA THR A 18 2.16 8.78 3.46
C THR A 18 2.21 7.48 2.68
N GLY A 19 3.40 7.01 2.33
CA GLY A 19 3.56 5.76 1.61
C GLY A 19 4.97 5.55 1.10
N ILE A 20 5.13 4.53 0.26
CA ILE A 20 6.40 4.18 -0.38
C ILE A 20 6.19 4.10 -1.88
N LEU A 21 6.94 4.90 -2.64
CA LEU A 21 7.10 4.71 -4.07
C LEU A 21 8.27 3.75 -4.30
N SER A 22 8.00 2.60 -4.89
CA SER A 22 9.00 1.61 -5.29
C SER A 22 9.18 1.64 -6.80
N LEU A 23 10.42 1.73 -7.25
CA LEU A 23 10.79 1.74 -8.66
C LEU A 23 11.73 0.56 -8.94
N SER A 24 11.43 -0.21 -9.99
CA SER A 24 12.29 -1.30 -10.46
C SER A 24 13.32 -0.79 -11.45
N LEU A 25 14.50 -1.39 -11.45
CA LEU A 25 15.58 -1.09 -12.38
C LEU A 25 15.81 -2.27 -13.32
N LYS A 26 16.28 -1.99 -14.54
CA LYS A 26 16.46 -3.02 -15.58
C LYS A 26 17.50 -4.10 -15.23
N ASN A 27 18.58 -3.69 -14.58
CA ASN A 27 19.75 -4.55 -14.32
C ASN A 27 20.08 -4.66 -12.83
N ASP A 28 19.14 -4.32 -11.96
CA ASP A 28 19.32 -4.39 -10.50
C ASP A 28 18.07 -5.00 -9.88
N SER A 29 18.27 -5.98 -8.99
CA SER A 29 17.19 -6.61 -8.24
C SER A 29 16.75 -5.77 -7.04
N ALA A 30 17.56 -4.80 -6.63
CA ALA A 30 17.19 -3.84 -5.61
C ALA A 30 16.19 -2.82 -6.17
N LEU A 31 15.23 -2.43 -5.32
CA LEU A 31 14.26 -1.39 -5.65
C LEU A 31 14.79 -0.04 -5.20
N PHE A 32 14.61 0.98 -6.04
CA PHE A 32 14.77 2.37 -5.63
C PHE A 32 13.48 2.80 -4.93
N LYS A 33 13.59 3.23 -3.68
CA LYS A 33 12.45 3.54 -2.82
C LYS A 33 12.48 5.00 -2.40
N ILE A 34 11.35 5.68 -2.54
CA ILE A 34 11.12 7.03 -2.01
C ILE A 34 10.00 6.92 -0.97
N PHE A 35 10.29 7.34 0.25
CA PHE A 35 9.38 7.25 1.38
C PHE A 35 8.78 8.62 1.67
N PHE A 36 7.46 8.63 1.83
CA PHE A 36 6.67 9.84 2.05
C PHE A 36 5.98 9.76 3.41
N ARG A 37 5.94 10.90 4.09
CA ARG A 37 5.17 11.12 5.32
C ARG A 37 4.42 12.43 5.17
N ASN A 38 3.11 12.37 5.08
CA ASN A 38 2.25 13.55 4.86
C ASN A 38 2.69 14.39 3.64
N GLY A 39 3.06 13.73 2.54
CA GLY A 39 3.58 14.36 1.32
C GLY A 39 5.03 14.81 1.38
N ALA A 40 5.68 14.81 2.55
CA ALA A 40 7.10 15.10 2.64
C ALA A 40 7.92 13.83 2.40
N ILE A 41 8.90 13.92 1.51
CA ILE A 41 9.91 12.88 1.33
C ILE A 41 10.82 12.89 2.56
N TYR A 42 10.88 11.77 3.27
CA TYR A 42 11.69 11.66 4.50
C TYR A 42 12.83 10.65 4.39
N LEU A 43 12.85 9.83 3.34
CA LEU A 43 13.93 8.89 3.07
C LEU A 43 13.93 8.51 1.59
N ILE A 44 15.12 8.33 1.02
CA ILE A 44 15.31 7.69 -0.29
C ILE A 44 16.35 6.59 -0.13
N THR A 45 16.11 5.41 -0.68
CA THR A 45 17.07 4.30 -0.63
C THR A 45 17.17 3.55 -1.94
N HIS A 46 18.37 3.02 -2.19
CA HIS A 46 18.63 2.03 -3.22
C HIS A 46 19.82 1.18 -2.76
N SER A 47 19.62 -0.12 -2.53
CA SER A 47 20.63 -1.00 -1.93
C SER A 47 21.20 -0.40 -0.62
N THR A 48 22.50 -0.15 -0.54
CA THR A 48 23.17 0.44 0.64
C THR A 48 23.17 1.97 0.64
N CYS A 49 22.80 2.59 -0.48
CA CYS A 49 22.82 4.02 -0.66
C CYS A 49 21.57 4.68 -0.06
N LYS A 50 21.71 5.92 0.43
CA LYS A 50 20.62 6.71 1.02
C LYS A 50 20.61 8.16 0.55
N ASP A 51 19.42 8.76 0.51
CA ASP A 51 19.17 10.17 0.26
C ASP A 51 19.97 10.73 -0.93
N ARG A 52 20.90 11.67 -0.68
CA ARG A 52 21.53 12.49 -1.71
C ARG A 52 22.42 11.65 -2.60
N GLU A 53 23.11 10.69 -2.00
CA GLU A 53 23.93 9.73 -2.71
C GLU A 53 23.10 8.98 -3.76
N CYS A 54 21.83 8.69 -3.44
CA CYS A 54 20.96 7.91 -4.33
C CYS A 54 20.37 8.78 -5.44
N LEU A 55 20.02 10.01 -5.11
CA LEU A 55 19.56 10.97 -6.10
C LEU A 55 20.64 11.28 -7.15
N MET A 56 21.90 11.39 -6.74
CA MET A 56 22.99 11.65 -7.67
C MET A 56 23.22 10.50 -8.67
N LYS A 57 23.00 9.26 -8.23
CA LYS A 57 23.13 8.05 -9.08
C LYS A 57 21.91 7.81 -9.97
N MET A 58 20.85 8.59 -9.81
CA MET A 58 19.58 8.35 -10.48
C MET A 58 19.62 8.53 -11.99
N SER A 59 20.48 9.43 -12.49
CA SER A 59 20.69 9.65 -13.93
C SER A 59 21.26 8.41 -14.62
N GLU A 60 22.06 7.62 -13.90
CA GLU A 60 22.71 6.40 -14.36
C GLU A 60 21.74 5.21 -14.41
N HIS A 61 20.66 5.27 -13.65
CA HIS A 61 19.68 4.20 -13.57
C HIS A 61 18.69 4.20 -14.75
N GLN A 62 18.34 2.98 -15.18
CA GLN A 62 17.23 2.73 -16.11
C GLN A 62 16.07 2.12 -15.33
N PHE A 63 15.05 2.93 -15.08
CA PHE A 63 13.84 2.51 -14.39
C PHE A 63 12.88 1.84 -15.36
N LEU A 64 12.25 0.74 -14.94
CA LEU A 64 11.28 0.00 -15.74
C LEU A 64 9.87 0.26 -15.28
N THR A 65 9.54 -0.09 -14.04
CA THR A 65 8.18 0.01 -13.48
C THR A 65 8.16 0.79 -12.17
N GLY A 66 6.99 1.34 -11.84
CA GLY A 66 6.75 1.99 -10.55
C GLY A 66 5.44 1.59 -9.91
N LEU A 67 5.48 1.46 -8.58
CA LEU A 67 4.33 1.17 -7.73
C LEU A 67 4.37 2.05 -6.49
N PHE A 68 3.26 2.71 -6.19
CA PHE A 68 3.07 3.41 -4.92
C PHE A 68 2.23 2.58 -3.95
N MET A 69 2.74 2.41 -2.73
CA MET A 69 2.06 1.73 -1.63
C MET A 69 1.63 2.76 -0.58
N PRO A 70 0.37 3.22 -0.58
CA PRO A 70 -0.12 4.17 0.41
C PRO A 70 -0.17 3.54 1.81
N GLY A 71 0.03 4.35 2.84
CA GLY A 71 0.01 3.95 4.24
C GLY A 71 1.26 3.19 4.71
N ALA A 72 2.11 2.74 3.80
CA ALA A 72 3.35 2.06 4.16
C ALA A 72 4.36 3.05 4.76
N GLN A 73 4.91 2.69 5.92
CA GLN A 73 5.93 3.46 6.62
C GLN A 73 7.04 2.53 7.09
N VAL A 74 8.25 3.09 7.21
CA VAL A 74 9.33 2.43 7.93
C VAL A 74 9.54 3.22 9.20
N ASP A 75 9.54 2.51 10.34
CA ASP A 75 9.97 3.03 11.63
C ASP A 75 11.48 3.23 11.59
N THR A 76 11.88 4.34 10.98
CA THR A 76 13.20 4.91 11.22
C THR A 76 13.03 6.01 12.26
N HIS A 77 13.82 5.96 13.33
CA HIS A 77 14.00 7.08 14.27
C HIS A 77 14.65 8.32 13.60
N GLN A 78 14.70 8.36 12.26
CA GLN A 78 15.20 9.49 11.50
C GLN A 78 14.09 10.55 11.42
N ASN A 79 14.34 11.66 12.11
CA ASN A 79 13.47 12.83 12.16
C ASN A 79 13.54 13.67 10.87
N GLY A 80 13.36 13.05 9.70
CA GLY A 80 13.30 13.71 8.40
C GLY A 80 14.39 13.27 7.43
N SER A 81 14.14 13.53 6.13
CA SER A 81 15.17 13.40 5.11
C SER A 81 16.19 14.51 5.30
N SER A 82 17.44 14.23 4.93
CA SER A 82 18.44 15.29 4.76
C SER A 82 18.12 16.25 3.59
N ILE A 83 17.07 15.98 2.80
CA ILE A 83 16.78 16.69 1.54
C ILE A 83 15.33 17.19 1.48
N PRO A 84 15.11 18.48 1.18
CA PRO A 84 13.80 19.04 0.89
C PRO A 84 13.13 18.37 -0.32
N SER A 85 11.82 18.13 -0.25
CA SER A 85 11.07 17.39 -1.29
C SER A 85 11.04 18.11 -2.64
N ASP A 86 11.05 19.43 -2.63
CA ASP A 86 11.18 20.30 -3.79
C ASP A 86 12.54 20.15 -4.49
N GLU A 87 13.63 20.01 -3.74
CA GLU A 87 14.96 19.70 -4.31
C GLU A 87 14.95 18.33 -4.99
N VAL A 88 14.33 17.33 -4.35
CA VAL A 88 14.15 16.00 -4.94
C VAL A 88 13.38 16.09 -6.26
N ILE A 89 12.21 16.74 -6.26
CA ILE A 89 11.37 16.90 -7.47
C ILE A 89 12.15 17.59 -8.58
N LEU A 90 12.95 18.62 -8.27
CA LEU A 90 13.75 19.34 -9.27
C LEU A 90 14.84 18.43 -9.89
N ILE A 91 15.49 17.60 -9.09
CA ILE A 91 16.45 16.59 -9.58
C ILE A 91 15.74 15.57 -10.48
N LEU A 92 14.58 15.08 -10.06
CA LEU A 92 13.77 14.13 -10.83
C LEU A 92 13.33 14.72 -12.18
N ARG A 93 12.87 15.98 -12.20
CA ARG A 93 12.49 16.69 -13.42
C ARG A 93 13.66 16.81 -14.38
N LYS A 94 14.85 17.16 -13.87
CA LYS A 94 16.08 17.24 -14.67
C LYS A 94 16.49 15.88 -15.24
N ALA A 95 16.31 14.80 -14.48
CA ALA A 95 16.62 13.44 -14.94
C ALA A 95 15.66 12.96 -16.05
N ASN A 96 14.45 13.54 -16.11
CA ASN A 96 13.41 13.29 -17.11
C ASN A 96 13.19 11.81 -17.41
N LYS A 97 13.12 10.99 -16.34
CA LYS A 97 12.94 9.54 -16.44
C LYS A 97 11.46 9.20 -16.46
N THR A 98 11.09 8.25 -17.32
CA THR A 98 9.74 7.70 -17.43
C THR A 98 9.74 6.23 -17.06
N ILE A 99 8.63 5.76 -16.50
CA ILE A 99 8.44 4.37 -16.13
C ILE A 99 7.09 3.85 -16.62
N GLU A 100 6.98 2.53 -16.73
CA GLU A 100 5.69 1.88 -16.80
C GLU A 100 5.01 1.96 -15.42
N TRP A 101 3.99 2.81 -15.37
CA TRP A 101 3.15 2.99 -14.21
C TRP A 101 2.03 1.96 -14.20
N SER A 102 2.07 1.08 -13.20
CA SER A 102 1.02 0.11 -12.89
C SER A 102 0.17 0.53 -11.68
N GLY A 103 0.44 1.70 -11.10
CA GLY A 103 -0.23 2.14 -9.88
C GLY A 103 -1.73 2.35 -10.07
N GLN A 104 -2.54 1.68 -9.24
CA GLN A 104 -3.97 1.96 -8.97
C GLN A 104 -4.20 3.35 -8.31
N TRP A 105 -3.17 4.20 -8.25
CA TRP A 105 -3.21 5.54 -7.69
C TRP A 105 -3.71 6.52 -8.76
N ASP A 106 -4.97 6.94 -8.65
CA ASP A 106 -5.64 7.85 -9.59
C ASP A 106 -5.51 9.34 -9.23
N GLY A 107 -4.62 9.68 -8.30
CA GLY A 107 -4.38 11.07 -7.87
C GLY A 107 -5.52 11.70 -7.08
N ARG A 108 -6.61 10.96 -6.77
CA ARG A 108 -7.73 11.48 -5.98
C ARG A 108 -7.55 11.17 -4.50
N VAL A 109 -6.75 11.97 -3.84
CA VAL A 109 -6.77 12.01 -2.38
C VAL A 109 -7.76 13.07 -1.96
N ARG A 110 -8.92 12.59 -1.50
CA ARG A 110 -9.87 13.40 -0.73
C ARG A 110 -9.11 14.12 0.38
N ALA A 111 -9.39 15.41 0.51
CA ALA A 111 -8.78 16.34 1.46
C ALA A 111 -8.59 15.75 2.88
N PRO A 112 -7.58 16.22 3.64
CA PRO A 112 -7.27 15.71 4.96
C PRO A 112 -8.35 16.17 5.96
N GLY A 113 -9.36 15.34 6.15
CA GLY A 113 -10.15 15.32 7.38
C GLY A 113 -9.41 14.48 8.41
N LYS A 114 -9.19 15.05 9.60
CA LYS A 114 -8.64 14.45 10.82
C LYS A 114 -8.79 12.91 10.87
N ASP A 115 -7.67 12.21 10.99
CA ASP A 115 -7.52 10.77 11.28
C ASP A 115 -8.41 9.80 10.47
N GLY A 116 -7.83 8.97 9.59
CA GLY A 116 -8.63 8.06 8.77
C GLY A 116 -7.92 6.78 8.35
N ILE A 117 -8.04 5.75 9.18
CA ILE A 117 -8.26 4.36 8.72
C ILE A 117 -9.21 4.41 7.52
N SER A 118 -9.04 3.58 6.48
CA SER A 118 -9.93 3.56 5.31
C SER A 118 -11.39 3.28 5.73
N THR A 119 -12.14 4.29 6.17
CA THR A 119 -13.51 4.19 6.70
C THR A 119 -14.54 4.04 5.58
N THR A 120 -14.18 3.35 4.50
CA THR A 120 -15.21 2.70 3.70
C THR A 120 -15.71 1.55 4.55
N ILE A 121 -16.73 1.85 5.36
CA ILE A 121 -17.45 0.84 6.14
C ILE A 121 -17.96 -0.17 5.14
N VAL A 122 -17.59 -1.42 5.34
CA VAL A 122 -18.09 -2.52 4.53
C VAL A 122 -19.57 -2.65 4.83
N ASP A 123 -20.37 -2.65 3.77
CA ASP A 123 -21.81 -2.81 3.87
C ASP A 123 -22.11 -4.10 4.65
N SER A 124 -23.07 -4.04 5.57
CA SER A 124 -23.46 -5.18 6.39
C SER A 124 -23.89 -6.39 5.56
N GLY A 125 -24.37 -6.19 4.33
CA GLY A 125 -24.69 -7.24 3.37
C GLY A 125 -23.46 -8.00 2.87
N ILE A 126 -22.30 -7.36 2.75
CA ILE A 126 -21.05 -8.02 2.36
C ILE A 126 -20.53 -8.89 3.53
N ILE A 127 -20.71 -8.42 4.77
CA ILE A 127 -20.36 -9.20 5.96
C ILE A 127 -21.28 -10.43 6.06
N ALA A 128 -22.59 -10.25 5.87
CA ALA A 128 -23.52 -11.38 5.84
C ALA A 128 -23.19 -12.40 4.73
N GLN A 129 -22.78 -11.94 3.55
CA GLN A 129 -22.31 -12.83 2.47
C GLN A 129 -21.02 -13.58 2.82
N LEU A 130 -20.11 -12.97 3.58
CA LEU A 130 -18.91 -13.63 4.09
C LEU A 130 -19.28 -14.75 5.07
N GLU A 131 -20.22 -14.49 5.97
CA GLU A 131 -20.71 -15.47 6.95
C GLU A 131 -21.39 -16.65 6.26
N GLU A 132 -22.29 -16.38 5.32
CA GLU A 132 -22.98 -17.39 4.53
C GLU A 132 -22.01 -18.24 3.72
N GLU A 133 -21.04 -17.61 3.04
CA GLU A 133 -20.04 -18.34 2.28
C GLU A 133 -19.15 -19.20 3.16
N LEU A 134 -18.77 -18.69 4.33
CA LEU A 134 -17.96 -19.44 5.27
C LEU A 134 -18.70 -20.66 5.82
N VAL A 135 -20.01 -20.56 6.04
CA VAL A 135 -20.85 -21.72 6.40
C VAL A 135 -20.98 -22.69 5.23
N ASN A 136 -21.09 -22.22 3.99
CA ASN A 136 -21.15 -23.08 2.81
C ASN A 136 -19.84 -23.84 2.57
N VAL A 137 -18.70 -23.21 2.85
CA VAL A 137 -17.36 -23.73 2.57
C VAL A 137 -16.85 -24.59 3.73
N ALA A 138 -16.96 -24.10 4.97
CA ALA A 138 -16.45 -24.77 6.16
C ALA A 138 -17.53 -25.55 6.92
N GLY A 139 -18.80 -25.47 6.54
CA GLY A 139 -19.90 -26.19 7.20
C GLY A 139 -20.13 -25.73 8.66
N PRO A 140 -20.48 -26.64 9.58
CA PRO A 140 -20.85 -26.29 10.96
C PRO A 140 -19.70 -25.68 11.78
N VAL A 141 -18.45 -25.77 11.32
CA VAL A 141 -17.30 -25.12 11.97
C VAL A 141 -17.07 -23.67 11.51
N GLY A 142 -17.76 -23.22 10.46
CA GLY A 142 -17.65 -21.86 9.92
C GLY A 142 -17.81 -20.75 10.97
N PRO A 143 -18.86 -20.77 11.82
CA PRO A 143 -19.05 -19.77 12.87
C PRO A 143 -17.90 -19.74 13.89
N MET A 144 -17.28 -20.90 14.18
CA MET A 144 -16.14 -20.99 15.10
C MET A 144 -14.87 -20.39 14.48
N VAL A 145 -14.63 -20.63 13.19
CA VAL A 145 -13.51 -20.03 12.44
C VAL A 145 -13.66 -18.52 12.38
N LEU A 146 -14.87 -18.03 12.12
CA LEU A 146 -15.20 -16.62 12.07
C LEU A 146 -14.94 -15.92 13.41
N ALA A 147 -15.45 -16.48 14.50
CA ALA A 147 -15.28 -15.91 15.85
C ALA A 147 -13.79 -15.77 16.19
N GLN A 148 -13.00 -16.80 15.95
CA GLN A 148 -11.57 -16.73 16.20
C GLN A 148 -10.84 -15.74 15.26
N ALA A 149 -11.35 -15.52 14.05
CA ALA A 149 -10.79 -14.54 13.12
C ALA A 149 -11.09 -13.10 13.57
N TYR A 150 -12.30 -12.85 14.08
CA TYR A 150 -12.67 -11.59 14.75
C TYR A 150 -11.73 -11.30 15.93
N ASP A 151 -11.52 -12.29 16.82
CA ASP A 151 -10.62 -12.16 17.97
C ASP A 151 -9.18 -11.85 17.53
N SER A 152 -8.68 -12.56 16.51
CA SER A 152 -7.32 -12.37 15.99
C SER A 152 -7.12 -11.00 15.35
N CYS A 153 -8.18 -10.39 14.82
CA CYS A 153 -8.16 -9.07 14.23
C CYS A 153 -8.49 -7.94 15.22
N GLY A 154 -8.87 -8.28 16.47
CA GLY A 154 -9.32 -7.30 17.47
C GLY A 154 -10.68 -6.66 17.13
N LEU A 155 -11.54 -7.36 16.38
CA LEU A 155 -12.82 -6.86 15.86
C LEU A 155 -13.99 -7.49 16.63
N LYS A 156 -15.14 -6.78 16.70
CA LYS A 156 -16.36 -7.31 17.31
C LYS A 156 -17.45 -7.59 16.28
N PRO A 157 -18.22 -8.69 16.42
CA PRO A 157 -19.39 -8.94 15.59
C PRO A 157 -20.40 -7.79 15.69
N GLY A 158 -21.00 -7.40 14.57
CA GLY A 158 -21.97 -6.30 14.50
C GLY A 158 -21.38 -4.88 14.57
N GLN A 159 -20.06 -4.74 14.75
CA GLN A 159 -19.40 -3.45 14.61
C GLN A 159 -19.19 -3.12 13.13
N SER A 160 -19.34 -1.85 12.76
CA SER A 160 -18.96 -1.36 11.44
C SER A 160 -17.45 -1.58 11.24
N ILE A 161 -17.09 -2.49 10.35
CA ILE A 161 -15.70 -2.78 9.98
C ILE A 161 -15.34 -2.04 8.70
N THR A 162 -14.12 -1.54 8.66
CA THR A 162 -13.55 -0.89 7.48
C THR A 162 -13.13 -1.91 6.43
N ARG A 163 -12.99 -1.49 5.17
CA ARG A 163 -12.53 -2.38 4.09
C ARG A 163 -11.15 -3.00 4.38
N THR A 164 -10.27 -2.28 5.07
CA THR A 164 -8.96 -2.79 5.49
C THR A 164 -9.09 -3.84 6.61
N GLU A 165 -9.98 -3.62 7.58
CA GLU A 165 -10.29 -4.60 8.61
C GLU A 165 -10.97 -5.83 8.04
N PHE A 166 -11.87 -5.66 7.07
CA PHE A 166 -12.51 -6.74 6.34
C PHE A 166 -11.51 -7.57 5.54
N GLN A 167 -10.56 -6.95 4.84
CA GLN A 167 -9.49 -7.71 4.16
C GLN A 167 -8.62 -8.49 5.14
N ARG A 168 -8.30 -7.91 6.31
CA ARG A 168 -7.60 -8.65 7.37
C ARG A 168 -8.42 -9.82 7.88
N LEU A 169 -9.72 -9.65 8.06
CA LEU A 169 -10.65 -10.70 8.47
C LEU A 169 -10.71 -11.82 7.44
N VAL A 170 -10.87 -11.51 6.15
CA VAL A 170 -10.89 -12.47 5.04
C VAL A 170 -9.58 -13.28 4.98
N LEU A 171 -8.43 -12.61 5.14
CA LEU A 171 -7.13 -13.27 5.18
C LEU A 171 -6.99 -14.19 6.40
N ALA A 172 -7.41 -13.74 7.58
CA ALA A 172 -7.39 -14.53 8.81
C ALA A 172 -8.28 -15.78 8.72
N ILE A 173 -9.46 -15.65 8.09
CA ILE A 173 -10.35 -16.79 7.82
C ILE A 173 -9.69 -17.74 6.82
N SER A 174 -9.15 -17.24 5.71
CA SER A 174 -8.50 -18.07 4.70
C SER A 174 -7.32 -18.87 5.25
N GLY A 175 -6.57 -18.33 6.23
CA GLY A 175 -5.49 -19.05 6.89
C GLY A 175 -5.94 -20.27 7.69
N LYS A 176 -7.24 -20.34 8.06
CA LYS A 176 -7.84 -21.41 8.86
C LYS A 176 -8.68 -22.40 8.05
N LEU A 177 -8.93 -22.10 6.77
CA LEU A 177 -9.61 -23.01 5.86
C LEU A 177 -8.63 -24.08 5.33
N PRO A 178 -9.10 -25.25 4.91
CA PRO A 178 -8.30 -26.22 4.15
C PRO A 178 -7.81 -25.63 2.82
N ASP A 179 -6.60 -26.00 2.36
CA ASP A 179 -5.96 -25.42 1.17
C ASP A 179 -6.83 -25.48 -0.10
N GLU A 180 -7.60 -26.54 -0.25
CA GLU A 180 -8.54 -26.76 -1.37
C GLU A 180 -9.63 -25.67 -1.44
N GLN A 181 -9.95 -25.06 -0.32
CA GLN A 181 -11.02 -24.06 -0.18
C GLN A 181 -10.49 -22.61 -0.09
N LYS A 182 -9.19 -22.41 0.17
CA LYS A 182 -8.59 -21.07 0.31
C LYS A 182 -8.67 -20.24 -0.97
N ILE A 183 -8.31 -20.84 -2.10
CA ILE A 183 -8.25 -20.16 -3.40
C ILE A 183 -9.64 -19.70 -3.88
N PRO A 184 -10.69 -20.56 -3.89
CA PRO A 184 -12.03 -20.11 -4.27
C PRO A 184 -12.60 -19.07 -3.30
N PHE A 185 -12.33 -19.21 -2.00
CA PHE A 185 -12.78 -18.25 -0.99
C PHE A 185 -12.13 -16.87 -1.18
N LEU A 186 -10.81 -16.80 -1.37
CA LEU A 186 -10.10 -15.54 -1.61
C LEU A 186 -10.53 -14.87 -2.92
N LYS A 187 -10.80 -15.63 -3.99
CA LYS A 187 -11.29 -15.05 -5.25
C LYS A 187 -12.64 -14.34 -5.14
N LYS A 188 -13.46 -14.69 -4.14
CA LYS A 188 -14.79 -14.11 -3.96
C LYS A 188 -14.78 -12.78 -3.20
N PHE A 189 -13.74 -12.54 -2.40
CA PHE A 189 -13.67 -11.40 -1.46
C PHE A 189 -12.43 -10.50 -1.65
N ASN A 190 -11.67 -10.68 -2.74
CA ASN A 190 -10.47 -9.92 -3.10
C ASN A 190 -10.70 -9.15 -4.40
#